data_AF-A0A7C1RPZ3-F1
#
_entry.id   AF-A0A7C1RPZ3-F1
#
_cell.length_a   1.000
_cell.length_b   1.000
_cell.length_c   1.000
_cell.angle_alpha   90.00
_cell.angle_beta   90.00
_cell.angle_gamma   90.00
#
_symmetry.space_group_name_H-M   'P 1'
#
loop_
_entity.id
_entity.type
_entity.pdbx_description
1 polymer ?
#
loop_
_entity_poly.entity_id
_entity_poly.type
_entity_poly.pdbx_seq_one_letter_code
_entity_poly.pdbx_strand_id
1 'polypeptide(L)'
;MAEIFNAAIYQPLYNVLIFLYNVIPGQDFGVAIIATTIFLKLLLMPVSRKQIESQKKLQELQPKIKEIQNRYKDNKEKQTKELMAFYKENKANPLSGCLPLIVQLIFLIAIYRILINISMAGLVVDVSNLYSFVADPGKINHMFIGFIKLTEPSRGLAILAATAQYFQTKMIMKKNKKEDKSKKKRTSSKPDFSSMMSKQMLYLGPVLTLFIGFKFAAGLALYWLVSTLFMIGQQMYIAKDQKQE
;
A
#
# COMPACT_ATOMS: atom_id res chain seq x y z
N MET A 1 -19.98 11.32 3.46
CA MET A 1 -18.68 10.66 3.20
C MET A 1 -17.50 11.36 3.88
N ALA A 2 -17.39 12.70 3.83
CA ALA A 2 -16.30 13.42 4.48
C ALA A 2 -16.24 13.21 6.00
N GLU A 3 -17.40 13.20 6.68
CA GLU A 3 -17.46 12.96 8.13
C GLU A 3 -17.06 11.54 8.53
N ILE A 4 -17.46 10.53 7.76
CA ILE A 4 -17.07 9.13 8.02
C ILE A 4 -15.56 8.98 7.86
N PHE A 5 -14.97 9.55 6.80
CA PHE A 5 -13.51 9.54 6.64
C PHE A 5 -12.83 10.26 7.80
N ASN A 6 -13.41 11.38 8.26
CA ASN A 6 -12.85 12.13 9.37
C ASN A 6 -12.85 11.31 10.67
N ALA A 7 -14.02 10.83 11.08
CA ALA A 7 -14.20 10.11 12.33
C ALA A 7 -13.55 8.72 12.34
N ALA A 8 -13.58 7.99 11.22
CA ALA A 8 -13.11 6.60 11.18
C ALA A 8 -11.62 6.46 10.80
N ILE A 9 -11.04 7.43 10.08
CA ILE A 9 -9.67 7.31 9.55
C ILE A 9 -8.79 8.47 10.00
N TYR A 10 -9.17 9.71 9.69
CA TYR A 10 -8.31 10.87 9.95
C TYR A 10 -8.08 11.10 11.44
N GLN A 11 -9.16 11.24 12.24
CA GLN A 11 -9.07 11.56 13.66
C GLN A 11 -8.39 10.44 14.48
N PRO A 12 -8.68 9.14 14.28
CA PRO A 12 -7.93 8.08 14.95
C PRO A 12 -6.44 8.10 14.59
N LEU A 13 -6.12 8.27 13.29
CA LEU A 13 -4.73 8.29 12.84
C LEU A 13 -3.97 9.52 13.36
N TYR A 14 -4.63 10.67 13.41
CA TYR A 14 -4.11 11.90 14.02
C TYR A 14 -3.76 11.65 15.49
N ASN A 15 -4.70 11.10 16.26
CA ASN A 15 -4.50 10.84 17.68
C ASN A 15 -3.40 9.80 17.95
N VAL A 16 -3.32 8.73 17.15
CA VAL A 16 -2.24 7.76 17.25
C VAL A 16 -0.88 8.41 16.97
N LEU A 17 -0.80 9.29 15.97
CA LEU A 17 0.44 10.00 15.65
C LEU A 17 0.87 10.93 16.79
N ILE A 18 -0.04 11.75 17.33
CA ILE A 18 0.27 12.67 18.42
C ILE A 18 0.58 11.92 19.71
N PHE A 19 -0.18 10.87 20.03
CA PHE A 19 0.09 10.00 21.17
C PHE A 19 1.48 9.39 21.11
N LEU A 20 1.86 8.81 19.96
CA LEU A 20 3.18 8.21 19.79
C LEU A 20 4.28 9.28 19.82
N TYR A 21 4.06 10.45 19.25
CA TYR A 21 4.98 11.58 19.35
C TYR A 21 5.27 11.98 20.80
N ASN A 22 4.25 12.00 21.67
CA ASN A 22 4.41 12.34 23.09
C ASN A 22 5.19 11.28 23.88
N VAL A 23 5.03 10.00 23.52
CA VAL A 23 5.67 8.88 24.24
C VAL A 23 7.10 8.63 23.74
N ILE A 24 7.43 9.02 22.51
CA ILE A 24 8.75 8.83 21.92
C ILE A 24 9.79 9.75 22.58
N PRO A 25 10.88 9.20 23.14
CA PRO A 25 11.98 9.99 23.67
C PRO A 25 12.57 10.92 22.61
N GLY A 26 12.78 12.19 22.97
CA GLY A 26 13.32 13.21 22.06
C GLY A 26 12.30 13.81 21.08
N GLN A 27 11.02 13.39 21.14
CA GLN A 27 9.93 13.97 20.36
C GLN A 27 10.28 14.10 18.87
N ASP A 28 10.85 13.03 18.30
CA ASP A 28 11.18 12.98 16.88
C ASP A 28 9.94 12.62 16.07
N PHE A 29 9.50 13.56 15.22
CA PHE A 29 8.27 13.38 14.46
C PHE A 29 8.39 12.31 13.37
N GLY A 30 9.59 12.06 12.84
CA GLY A 30 9.78 10.99 11.87
C GLY A 30 9.71 9.61 12.52
N VAL A 31 10.26 9.45 13.72
CA VAL A 31 10.09 8.23 14.52
C VAL A 31 8.61 8.03 14.86
N ALA A 32 7.87 9.11 15.17
CA ALA A 32 6.43 9.03 15.37
C ALA A 32 5.70 8.52 14.13
N ILE A 33 5.99 9.07 12.93
CA ILE A 33 5.42 8.58 11.66
C ILE A 33 5.76 7.10 11.42
N ILE A 34 7.00 6.68 11.68
CA ILE A 34 7.43 5.27 11.54
C ILE A 34 6.60 4.39 12.48
N ALA A 35 6.51 4.75 13.75
CA ALA A 35 5.78 4.00 14.76
C ALA A 35 4.29 3.90 14.44
N THR A 36 3.65 5.01 14.05
CA THR A 36 2.25 5.04 13.60
C THR A 36 2.04 4.12 12.40
N THR A 37 2.96 4.13 11.44
CA THR A 37 2.88 3.29 10.24
C THR A 37 2.94 1.81 10.61
N ILE A 38 3.91 1.43 11.46
CA ILE A 38 4.06 0.03 11.91
C ILE A 38 2.84 -0.41 12.71
N PHE A 39 2.38 0.42 13.65
CA PHE A 39 1.18 0.15 14.44
C PHE A 39 -0.04 -0.13 13.55
N LEU A 40 -0.29 0.76 12.59
CA LEU A 40 -1.40 0.61 11.65
C LEU A 40 -1.26 -0.69 10.82
N LYS A 41 -0.06 -1.00 10.34
CA LYS A 41 0.17 -2.22 9.55
C LYS A 41 0.02 -3.50 10.37
N LEU A 42 0.38 -3.48 11.65
CA LEU A 42 0.14 -4.58 12.58
C LEU A 42 -1.37 -4.76 12.85
N LEU A 43 -2.09 -3.68 13.07
CA LEU A 43 -3.55 -3.70 13.25
C LEU A 43 -4.26 -4.26 12.00
N LEU A 44 -3.80 -3.89 10.81
CA LEU A 44 -4.33 -4.38 9.53
C LEU A 44 -3.77 -5.73 9.09
N MET A 45 -2.84 -6.32 9.83
CA MET A 45 -2.21 -7.61 9.50
C MET A 45 -3.21 -8.74 9.19
N PRO A 46 -4.27 -9.00 9.97
CA PRO A 46 -5.22 -10.07 9.66
C PRO A 46 -5.97 -9.82 8.34
N VAL A 47 -6.29 -8.56 8.03
CA VAL A 47 -6.93 -8.18 6.78
C VAL A 47 -5.98 -8.42 5.60
N SER A 48 -4.72 -8.00 5.74
CA SER A 48 -3.70 -8.21 4.72
C SER A 48 -3.41 -9.69 4.47
N ARG A 49 -3.46 -10.55 5.51
CA ARG A 49 -3.33 -12.01 5.33
C ARG A 49 -4.43 -12.56 4.42
N LYS A 50 -5.70 -12.22 4.69
CA LYS A 50 -6.85 -12.63 3.84
C LYS A 50 -6.73 -12.09 2.41
N GLN A 51 -6.23 -10.87 2.24
CA GLN A 51 -5.98 -10.28 0.91
C GLN A 51 -4.93 -11.07 0.13
N ILE A 52 -3.82 -11.43 0.76
CA ILE A 52 -2.73 -12.20 0.14
C ILE A 52 -3.20 -13.61 -0.23
N GLU A 53 -3.98 -14.26 0.62
CA GLU A 53 -4.58 -15.56 0.34
C GLU A 53 -5.51 -15.51 -0.88
N SER A 54 -6.41 -14.52 -0.94
CA SER A 54 -7.30 -14.32 -2.09
C SER A 54 -6.51 -14.06 -3.39
N GLN A 55 -5.41 -13.32 -3.32
CA GLN A 55 -4.51 -13.11 -4.46
C GLN A 55 -3.80 -14.40 -4.90
N LYS A 56 -3.38 -15.25 -3.96
CA LYS A 56 -2.79 -16.55 -4.28
C LYS A 56 -3.79 -17.45 -5.01
N LYS A 57 -5.04 -17.51 -4.53
CA LYS A 57 -6.10 -18.27 -5.20
C LYS A 57 -6.34 -17.80 -6.64
N LEU A 58 -6.28 -16.48 -6.89
CA LEU A 58 -6.35 -15.94 -8.25
C LEU A 58 -5.14 -16.32 -9.11
N GLN A 59 -3.95 -16.45 -8.53
CA GLN A 59 -2.75 -16.93 -9.23
C GLN A 59 -2.91 -18.39 -9.67
N GLU A 60 -3.39 -19.25 -8.78
CA GLU A 60 -3.65 -20.67 -9.07
C GLU A 60 -4.70 -20.86 -10.20
N LEU A 61 -5.67 -19.94 -10.29
CA LEU A 61 -6.70 -19.95 -11.32
C LEU A 61 -6.26 -19.33 -12.67
N GLN A 62 -5.11 -18.66 -12.75
CA GLN A 62 -4.58 -18.04 -13.98
C GLN A 62 -4.56 -18.95 -15.22
N PRO A 63 -4.20 -20.24 -15.14
CA PRO A 63 -4.13 -21.10 -16.32
C PRO A 63 -5.50 -21.25 -17.00
N LYS A 64 -6.55 -21.47 -16.20
CA LYS A 64 -7.93 -21.60 -16.70
C LYS A 64 -8.51 -20.26 -17.15
N ILE A 65 -8.18 -19.17 -16.46
CA ILE A 65 -8.54 -17.81 -16.88
C ILE A 65 -8.00 -17.53 -18.29
N LYS A 66 -6.72 -17.85 -18.54
CA LYS A 66 -6.10 -17.72 -19.87
C LYS A 66 -6.79 -18.59 -20.92
N GLU A 67 -7.21 -19.80 -20.57
CA GLU A 67 -7.95 -20.69 -21.48
C GLU A 67 -9.30 -20.09 -21.90
N ILE A 68 -10.08 -19.58 -20.94
CA ILE A 68 -11.37 -18.91 -21.20
C ILE A 68 -11.15 -17.67 -22.08
N GLN A 69 -10.13 -16.87 -21.78
CA GLN A 69 -9.80 -15.69 -22.58
C GLN A 69 -9.46 -16.05 -24.03
N ASN A 70 -8.68 -17.11 -24.25
CA ASN A 70 -8.33 -17.57 -25.58
C ASN A 70 -9.53 -18.15 -26.34
N ARG A 71 -10.39 -18.90 -25.65
CA ARG A 71 -11.59 -19.53 -26.22
C ARG A 71 -12.59 -18.50 -26.74
N TYR A 72 -12.74 -17.36 -26.06
CA TYR A 72 -13.70 -16.31 -26.42
C TYR A 72 -13.00 -15.01 -26.87
N LYS A 73 -11.82 -15.11 -27.49
CA LYS A 73 -11.01 -13.94 -27.88
C LYS A 73 -11.77 -12.95 -28.77
N ASP A 74 -12.62 -13.46 -29.65
CA ASP A 74 -13.38 -12.69 -30.64
C ASP A 74 -14.75 -12.22 -30.12
N ASN A 75 -15.19 -12.71 -28.95
CA ASN A 75 -16.45 -12.31 -28.33
C ASN A 75 -16.21 -11.82 -26.89
N LYS A 76 -15.97 -10.51 -26.75
CA LYS A 76 -15.63 -9.86 -25.49
C LYS A 76 -16.73 -9.95 -24.44
N GLU A 77 -17.98 -9.91 -24.85
CA GLU A 77 -19.13 -10.00 -23.96
C GLU A 77 -19.21 -11.41 -23.36
N LYS A 78 -19.13 -12.44 -24.21
CA LYS A 78 -19.12 -13.84 -23.75
C LYS A 78 -17.88 -14.14 -22.91
N GLN A 79 -16.71 -13.64 -23.31
CA GLN A 79 -15.48 -13.72 -22.51
C GLN A 79 -15.68 -13.18 -21.10
N THR A 80 -16.28 -11.99 -20.95
CA THR A 80 -16.50 -11.37 -19.64
C THR A 80 -17.49 -12.17 -18.80
N LYS A 81 -18.58 -12.65 -19.42
CA LYS A 81 -19.61 -13.46 -18.75
C LYS A 81 -19.04 -14.78 -18.22
N GLU A 82 -18.30 -15.52 -19.05
CA GLU A 82 -17.68 -16.80 -18.69
C GLU A 82 -16.60 -16.62 -17.62
N LEU A 83 -15.81 -15.54 -17.69
CA LEU A 83 -14.83 -15.23 -16.64
C LEU A 83 -15.51 -14.93 -15.29
N MET A 84 -16.60 -14.15 -15.29
CA MET A 84 -17.34 -13.85 -14.07
C MET A 84 -18.04 -15.09 -13.49
N ALA A 85 -18.60 -15.94 -14.35
CA ALA A 85 -19.15 -17.24 -13.94
C ALA A 85 -18.06 -18.11 -13.30
N PHE A 86 -16.91 -18.22 -13.94
CA PHE A 86 -15.76 -18.97 -13.44
C PHE A 86 -15.24 -18.45 -12.09
N TYR A 87 -15.14 -17.12 -11.91
CA TYR A 87 -14.77 -16.53 -10.62
C TYR A 87 -15.79 -16.87 -9.52
N LYS A 88 -17.09 -16.84 -9.84
CA LYS A 88 -18.18 -17.15 -8.90
C LYS A 88 -18.17 -18.63 -8.50
N GLU A 89 -18.04 -19.53 -9.47
CA GLU A 89 -17.95 -20.99 -9.25
C GLU A 89 -16.77 -21.35 -8.34
N ASN A 90 -15.62 -20.71 -8.56
CA ASN A 90 -14.42 -20.96 -7.77
C ASN A 90 -14.37 -20.13 -6.48
N LYS A 91 -15.40 -19.33 -6.15
CA LYS A 91 -15.43 -18.41 -4.99
C LYS A 91 -14.16 -17.55 -4.92
N ALA A 92 -13.74 -16.99 -6.04
CA ALA A 92 -12.56 -16.13 -6.16
C ALA A 92 -13.00 -14.69 -6.48
N ASN A 93 -12.37 -13.69 -5.85
CA ASN A 93 -12.75 -12.29 -6.02
C ASN A 93 -11.69 -11.52 -6.83
N PRO A 94 -11.97 -11.13 -8.10
CA PRO A 94 -11.00 -10.44 -8.96
C PRO A 94 -10.54 -9.08 -8.41
N LEU A 95 -11.33 -8.43 -7.55
CA LEU A 95 -10.99 -7.14 -6.93
C LEU A 95 -9.97 -7.26 -5.79
N SER A 96 -9.63 -8.47 -5.36
CA SER A 96 -8.65 -8.69 -4.29
C SER A 96 -7.23 -8.24 -4.67
N GLY A 97 -6.95 -8.10 -5.97
CA GLY A 97 -5.68 -7.57 -6.48
C GLY A 97 -5.51 -6.05 -6.32
N CYS A 98 -6.59 -5.27 -6.41
CA CYS A 98 -6.53 -3.81 -6.28
C CYS A 98 -6.88 -3.29 -4.88
N LEU A 99 -7.52 -4.11 -4.04
CA LEU A 99 -7.91 -3.71 -2.69
C LEU A 99 -6.75 -3.14 -1.84
N PRO A 100 -5.51 -3.70 -1.87
CA PRO A 100 -4.39 -3.11 -1.14
C PRO A 100 -4.06 -1.69 -1.60
N LEU A 101 -4.20 -1.39 -2.89
CA LEU A 101 -3.96 -0.05 -3.43
C LEU A 101 -5.00 0.95 -2.91
N ILE A 102 -6.27 0.56 -2.86
CA ILE A 102 -7.35 1.41 -2.34
C ILE A 102 -7.09 1.74 -0.88
N VAL A 103 -6.79 0.73 -0.05
CA VAL A 103 -6.45 0.92 1.36
C VAL A 103 -5.23 1.83 1.50
N GLN A 104 -4.18 1.60 0.69
CA GLN A 104 -2.99 2.44 0.68
C GLN A 104 -3.31 3.91 0.37
N LEU A 105 -4.16 4.18 -0.63
CA LEU A 105 -4.56 5.53 -1.01
C LEU A 105 -5.37 6.24 0.10
N ILE A 106 -6.29 5.55 0.76
CA ILE A 106 -7.09 6.11 1.86
C ILE A 106 -6.17 6.60 3.00
N PHE A 107 -5.23 5.76 3.42
CA PHE A 107 -4.29 6.11 4.48
C PHE A 107 -3.25 7.15 4.03
N LEU A 108 -2.83 7.11 2.77
CA LEU A 108 -1.95 8.12 2.19
C LEU A 108 -2.60 9.51 2.24
N ILE A 109 -3.87 9.61 1.85
CA ILE A 109 -4.65 10.85 1.91
C ILE A 109 -4.78 11.32 3.37
N ALA A 110 -5.01 10.41 4.32
CA ALA A 110 -5.10 10.76 5.73
C ALA A 110 -3.78 11.33 6.26
N ILE A 111 -2.66 10.65 6.06
CA ILE A 111 -1.33 11.15 6.46
C ILE A 111 -1.00 12.48 5.78
N TYR A 112 -1.28 12.61 4.48
CA TYR A 112 -1.07 13.87 3.76
C TYR A 112 -1.86 15.03 4.39
N ARG A 113 -3.15 14.82 4.70
CA ARG A 113 -3.99 15.84 5.35
C ARG A 113 -3.48 16.20 6.74
N ILE A 114 -3.02 15.23 7.51
CA ILE A 114 -2.46 15.46 8.85
C ILE A 114 -1.20 16.35 8.74
N LEU A 115 -0.26 15.98 7.87
CA LEU A 115 1.00 16.70 7.69
C LEU A 115 0.79 18.13 7.19
N ILE A 116 -0.10 18.33 6.20
CA ILE A 116 -0.35 19.66 5.65
C ILE A 116 -1.10 20.55 6.65
N ASN A 117 -2.07 20.01 7.39
CA ASN A 117 -2.82 20.79 8.38
C ASN A 117 -1.91 21.25 9.53
N ILE A 118 -1.06 20.35 10.06
CA ILE A 118 -0.07 20.71 11.08
C ILE A 118 0.92 21.74 10.53
N SER A 119 1.41 21.56 9.30
CA SER A 119 2.35 22.50 8.68
C SER A 119 1.74 23.89 8.46
N MET A 120 0.49 23.96 7.99
CA MET A 120 -0.21 25.23 7.76
C MET A 120 -0.59 25.93 9.07
N ALA A 121 -0.83 25.18 10.14
CA ALA A 121 -1.07 25.70 11.48
C ALA A 121 0.22 26.14 12.21
N GLY A 122 1.35 26.26 11.50
CA GLY A 122 2.63 26.66 12.12
C GLY A 122 3.20 25.62 13.07
N LEU A 123 2.96 24.34 12.79
CA LEU A 123 3.38 23.17 13.59
C LEU A 123 2.67 23.05 14.95
N VAL A 124 1.57 23.76 15.14
CA VAL A 124 0.73 23.66 16.34
C VAL A 124 -0.29 22.55 16.16
N VAL A 125 -0.45 21.71 17.18
CA VAL A 125 -1.48 20.67 17.22
C VAL A 125 -2.85 21.29 17.38
N ASP A 126 -3.81 20.77 16.60
CA ASP A 126 -5.20 21.16 16.70
C ASP A 126 -5.88 20.34 17.79
N VAL A 127 -6.02 20.95 18.96
CA VAL A 127 -6.61 20.35 20.16
C VAL A 127 -8.05 19.88 19.92
N SER A 128 -8.79 20.51 18.99
CA SER A 128 -10.18 20.11 18.69
C SER A 128 -10.28 18.70 18.08
N ASN A 129 -9.20 18.23 17.46
CA ASN A 129 -9.13 16.89 16.89
C ASN A 129 -8.56 15.84 17.87
N LEU A 130 -8.07 16.26 19.04
CA LEU A 130 -7.53 15.34 20.05
C LEU A 130 -8.63 14.63 20.82
N TYR A 131 -8.40 13.36 21.12
CA TYR A 131 -9.17 12.62 22.12
C TYR A 131 -8.73 13.05 23.51
N SER A 132 -9.65 12.96 24.47
CA SER A 132 -9.46 13.41 25.86
C SER A 132 -8.26 12.78 26.57
N PHE A 133 -7.82 11.59 26.14
CA PHE A 133 -6.68 10.87 26.70
C PHE A 133 -5.34 11.20 26.02
N VAL A 134 -5.32 12.02 24.96
CA VAL A 134 -4.10 12.42 24.26
C VAL A 134 -3.70 13.83 24.72
N ALA A 135 -2.55 13.94 25.37
CA ALA A 135 -2.01 15.22 25.81
C ALA A 135 -1.62 16.11 24.62
N ASP A 136 -1.83 17.42 24.74
CA ASP A 136 -1.41 18.40 23.75
C ASP A 136 0.11 18.66 23.86
N PRO A 137 0.91 18.36 22.82
CA PRO A 137 2.33 18.73 22.81
C PRO A 137 2.60 20.20 22.48
N GLY A 138 1.58 20.98 22.10
CA GLY A 138 1.75 22.33 21.59
C GLY A 138 2.42 22.34 20.22
N LYS A 139 3.68 22.81 20.16
CA LYS A 139 4.45 22.88 18.91
C LYS A 139 5.24 21.59 18.67
N ILE A 140 5.09 21.03 17.47
CA ILE A 140 5.79 19.82 17.05
C ILE A 140 7.14 20.15 16.42
N ASN A 141 8.16 19.38 16.81
CA ASN A 141 9.43 19.31 16.11
C ASN A 141 9.28 18.48 14.83
N HIS A 142 9.28 19.12 13.67
CA HIS A 142 9.09 18.47 12.37
C HIS A 142 10.36 17.83 11.78
N MET A 143 11.43 17.71 12.57
CA MET A 143 12.67 17.08 12.14
C MET A 143 12.59 15.56 12.27
N PHE A 144 13.32 14.88 11.39
CA PHE A 144 13.62 13.46 11.47
C PHE A 144 15.13 13.26 11.59
N ILE A 145 15.54 12.60 12.66
CA ILE A 145 16.93 12.35 13.08
C ILE A 145 17.75 13.66 13.17
N GLY A 146 17.08 14.79 13.35
CA GLY A 146 17.72 16.11 13.48
C GLY A 146 18.21 16.77 12.18
N PHE A 147 18.12 16.13 11.00
CA PHE A 147 18.62 16.71 9.74
C PHE A 147 17.64 16.69 8.56
N ILE A 148 16.53 15.95 8.65
CA ILE A 148 15.50 15.94 7.60
C ILE A 148 14.26 16.68 8.09
N LYS A 149 13.91 17.80 7.45
CA LYS A 149 12.62 18.46 7.67
C LYS A 149 11.51 17.68 7.00
N LEU A 150 10.51 17.25 7.76
CA LEU A 150 9.42 16.41 7.25
C LEU A 150 8.32 17.18 6.53
N THR A 151 8.25 18.49 6.71
CA THR A 151 7.29 19.40 6.04
C THR A 151 7.72 19.78 4.63
N GLU A 152 9.02 19.71 4.32
CA GLU A 152 9.59 20.02 3.02
C GLU A 152 9.80 18.74 2.19
N PRO A 153 9.80 18.78 0.85
CA PRO A 153 10.10 17.60 0.03
C PRO A 153 11.53 17.08 0.23
N SER A 154 11.70 15.76 0.26
CA SER A 154 13.02 15.11 0.35
C SER A 154 13.25 14.15 -0.82
N ARG A 155 14.14 14.53 -1.73
CA ARG A 155 14.49 13.71 -2.91
C ARG A 155 15.07 12.36 -2.50
N GLY A 156 15.90 12.34 -1.45
CA GLY A 156 16.53 11.12 -0.95
C GLY A 156 15.50 10.11 -0.45
N LEU A 157 14.56 10.53 0.40
CA LEU A 157 13.51 9.65 0.91
C LEU A 157 12.57 9.18 -0.21
N ALA A 158 12.24 10.05 -1.16
CA ALA A 158 11.39 9.71 -2.30
C ALA A 158 12.04 8.66 -3.22
N ILE A 159 13.34 8.78 -3.52
CA ILE A 159 14.09 7.77 -4.28
C ILE A 159 14.10 6.45 -3.52
N LEU A 160 14.44 6.46 -2.23
CA LEU A 160 14.45 5.25 -1.40
C LEU A 160 13.08 4.55 -1.37
N ALA A 161 12.00 5.31 -1.19
CA ALA A 161 10.64 4.78 -1.20
C ALA A 161 10.27 4.14 -2.56
N ALA A 162 10.56 4.84 -3.67
CA ALA A 162 10.28 4.33 -5.01
C ALA A 162 11.11 3.07 -5.33
N THR A 163 12.39 3.05 -4.97
CA THR A 163 13.26 1.89 -5.13
C THR A 163 12.76 0.70 -4.31
N ALA A 164 12.41 0.90 -3.04
CA ALA A 164 11.83 -0.14 -2.21
C ALA A 164 10.53 -0.69 -2.82
N GLN A 165 9.66 0.18 -3.34
CA GLN A 165 8.39 -0.23 -3.95
C GLN A 165 8.58 -1.00 -5.26
N TYR A 166 9.58 -0.62 -6.05
CA TYR A 166 9.96 -1.38 -7.24
C TYR A 166 10.38 -2.81 -6.86
N PHE A 167 11.27 -2.95 -5.86
CA PHE A 167 11.73 -4.27 -5.41
C PHE A 167 10.62 -5.10 -4.79
N GLN A 168 9.75 -4.49 -3.98
CA GLN A 168 8.54 -5.11 -3.44
C GLN A 168 7.69 -5.70 -4.58
N THR A 169 7.35 -4.89 -5.58
CA THR A 169 6.49 -5.34 -6.69
C THR A 169 7.17 -6.42 -7.53
N LYS A 170 8.48 -6.29 -7.77
CA LYS A 170 9.29 -7.29 -8.48
C LYS A 170 9.32 -8.64 -7.76
N MET A 171 9.35 -8.64 -6.42
CA MET A 171 9.34 -9.87 -5.61
C MET A 171 8.01 -10.63 -5.79
N ILE A 172 6.88 -9.91 -5.81
CA ILE A 172 5.56 -10.49 -6.06
C ILE A 172 5.49 -11.11 -7.46
N MET A 173 5.97 -10.39 -8.49
CA MET A 173 5.89 -10.85 -9.88
C MET A 173 6.80 -12.05 -10.20
N LYS A 174 7.95 -12.20 -9.53
CA LYS A 174 8.86 -13.35 -9.75
C LYS A 174 8.20 -14.69 -9.40
N LYS A 175 7.24 -14.70 -8.47
CA LYS A 175 6.44 -15.89 -8.10
C LYS A 175 5.54 -16.32 -9.28
N ASN A 176 4.87 -15.38 -9.93
CA ASN A 176 3.96 -15.63 -11.06
C ASN A 176 4.66 -16.22 -12.30
N LYS A 177 5.97 -15.99 -12.46
CA LYS A 177 6.73 -16.40 -13.66
C LYS A 177 7.27 -17.84 -13.59
N LYS A 178 7.23 -18.49 -12.42
CA LYS A 178 7.75 -19.87 -12.25
C LYS A 178 6.78 -20.95 -12.72
N GLU A 179 5.47 -20.73 -12.67
CA GLU A 179 4.47 -21.71 -13.13
C GLU A 179 4.30 -21.76 -14.65
N ASP A 180 4.53 -20.64 -15.35
CA ASP A 180 4.41 -20.55 -16.83
C ASP A 180 5.53 -21.32 -17.57
N LYS A 181 6.57 -21.81 -16.87
CA LYS A 181 7.70 -22.52 -17.50
C LYS A 181 7.46 -24.01 -17.73
N SER A 182 6.44 -24.62 -17.12
CA SER A 182 6.21 -26.06 -17.23
C SER A 182 5.35 -26.49 -18.44
N LYS A 183 4.82 -25.56 -19.25
CA LYS A 183 4.14 -25.90 -20.53
C LYS A 183 4.55 -24.91 -21.64
N LYS A 184 5.43 -25.37 -22.52
CA LYS A 184 6.02 -24.61 -23.65
C LYS A 184 5.04 -24.55 -24.85
N LYS A 185 5.17 -23.47 -25.64
CA LYS A 185 4.79 -23.24 -27.07
C LYS A 185 3.43 -22.60 -27.42
N ARG A 186 3.56 -21.48 -28.18
CA ARG A 186 2.59 -20.77 -29.07
C ARG A 186 1.48 -20.01 -28.30
N THR A 187 1.05 -18.79 -28.63
CA THR A 187 1.11 -17.93 -29.82
C THR A 187 1.04 -16.48 -29.31
N SER A 188 1.37 -15.49 -30.13
CA SER A 188 1.27 -14.04 -29.87
C SER A 188 0.01 -13.63 -29.10
N SER A 189 0.12 -13.63 -27.77
CA SER A 189 -0.95 -13.24 -26.86
C SER A 189 -0.65 -11.81 -26.46
N LYS A 190 -1.53 -10.88 -26.88
CA LYS A 190 -1.59 -9.54 -26.29
C LYS A 190 -1.52 -9.70 -24.77
N PRO A 191 -0.79 -8.85 -24.04
CA PRO A 191 -0.63 -9.05 -22.61
C PRO A 191 -2.02 -9.13 -21.96
N ASP A 192 -2.29 -10.25 -21.28
CA ASP A 192 -3.51 -10.43 -20.50
C ASP A 192 -3.66 -9.26 -19.52
N PHE A 193 -4.89 -8.82 -19.25
CA PHE A 193 -5.21 -7.73 -18.33
C PHE A 193 -4.49 -7.87 -16.99
N SER A 194 -4.38 -9.09 -16.43
CA SER A 194 -3.64 -9.37 -15.19
C SER A 194 -2.13 -9.10 -15.33
N SER A 195 -1.54 -9.45 -16.47
CA SER A 195 -0.14 -9.18 -16.79
C SER A 195 0.13 -7.70 -17.09
N MET A 196 -0.83 -6.99 -17.71
CA MET A 196 -0.76 -5.55 -17.91
C MET A 196 -0.81 -4.82 -16.57
N MET A 197 -1.75 -5.17 -15.70
CA MET A 197 -1.91 -4.58 -14.37
C MET A 197 -0.65 -4.78 -13.52
N SER A 198 -0.07 -5.99 -13.55
CA SER A 198 1.18 -6.28 -12.85
C SER A 198 2.36 -5.45 -13.39
N LYS A 199 2.47 -5.30 -14.72
CA LYS A 199 3.51 -4.47 -15.35
C LYS A 199 3.32 -2.98 -15.04
N GLN A 200 2.08 -2.49 -15.06
CA GLN A 200 1.76 -1.12 -14.67
C GLN A 200 2.18 -0.88 -13.22
N MET A 201 1.83 -1.77 -12.29
CA MET A 201 2.24 -1.63 -10.89
C MET A 201 3.77 -1.63 -10.73
N LEU A 202 4.50 -2.43 -11.51
CA LEU A 202 5.97 -2.50 -11.45
C LEU A 202 6.66 -1.20 -11.85
N TYR A 203 6.16 -0.51 -12.88
CA TYR A 203 6.81 0.68 -13.43
C TYR A 203 6.10 1.98 -13.05
N LEU A 204 4.78 2.05 -13.22
CA LEU A 204 3.97 3.23 -12.93
C LEU A 204 3.95 3.55 -11.43
N GLY A 205 3.85 2.51 -10.58
CA GLY A 205 3.80 2.68 -9.12
C GLY A 205 5.01 3.46 -8.59
N PRO A 206 6.25 2.96 -8.78
CA PRO A 206 7.46 3.66 -8.34
C PRO A 206 7.63 5.06 -8.95
N VAL A 207 7.28 5.25 -10.23
CA VAL A 207 7.35 6.56 -10.89
C VAL A 207 6.38 7.55 -10.24
N LEU A 208 5.15 7.13 -9.97
CA LEU A 208 4.17 7.96 -9.27
C LEU A 208 4.63 8.32 -7.86
N THR A 209 5.17 7.34 -7.13
CA THR A 209 5.73 7.56 -5.79
C THR A 209 6.89 8.56 -5.81
N LEU A 210 7.75 8.49 -6.82
CA LEU A 210 8.85 9.44 -7.00
C LEU A 210 8.31 10.84 -7.33
N PHE A 211 7.33 10.94 -8.23
CA PHE A 211 6.68 12.21 -8.57
C PHE A 211 6.03 12.86 -7.34
N ILE A 212 5.24 12.09 -6.57
CA ILE A 212 4.60 12.55 -5.34
C ILE A 212 5.67 12.95 -4.30
N GLY A 213 6.66 12.09 -4.04
CA GLY A 213 7.69 12.35 -3.04
C GLY A 213 8.60 13.55 -3.36
N PHE A 214 8.70 13.95 -4.63
CA PHE A 214 9.44 15.15 -5.04
C PHE A 214 8.62 16.43 -4.92
N LYS A 215 7.28 16.33 -4.90
CA LYS A 215 6.36 17.47 -4.86
C LYS A 215 5.81 17.74 -3.46
N PHE A 216 5.64 16.70 -2.65
CA PHE A 216 4.99 16.78 -1.35
C PHE A 216 5.98 16.57 -0.19
N ALA A 217 5.51 16.87 1.02
CA ALA A 217 6.26 16.79 2.27
C ALA A 217 6.97 15.44 2.47
N ALA A 218 8.22 15.47 2.96
CA ALA A 218 9.06 14.29 3.17
C ALA A 218 8.45 13.27 4.13
N GLY A 219 7.59 13.67 5.06
CA GLY A 219 6.82 12.75 5.90
C GLY A 219 5.99 11.76 5.10
N LEU A 220 5.50 12.15 3.92
CA LEU A 220 4.76 11.27 3.02
C LEU A 220 5.67 10.21 2.38
N ALA A 221 6.87 10.61 1.95
CA ALA A 221 7.86 9.69 1.40
C ALA A 221 8.38 8.71 2.47
N LEU A 222 8.58 9.19 3.71
CA LEU A 222 8.95 8.36 4.85
C LEU A 222 7.87 7.30 5.16
N TYR A 223 6.60 7.73 5.27
CA TYR A 223 5.46 6.83 5.41
C TYR A 223 5.46 5.74 4.31
N TRP A 224 5.67 6.16 3.05
CA TRP A 224 5.67 5.25 1.91
C TRP A 224 6.79 4.21 1.99
N LEU A 225 8.01 4.64 2.34
CA LEU A 225 9.17 3.77 2.53
C LEU A 225 8.90 2.74 3.62
N VAL A 226 8.49 3.18 4.81
CA VAL A 226 8.25 2.30 5.96
C VAL A 226 7.12 1.31 5.67
N SER A 227 6.01 1.79 5.10
CA SER A 227 4.89 0.95 4.67
C SER A 227 5.33 -0.14 3.69
N THR A 228 6.21 0.22 2.74
CA THR A 228 6.74 -0.70 1.74
C THR A 228 7.64 -1.75 2.36
N LEU A 229 8.58 -1.34 3.22
CA LEU A 229 9.49 -2.24 3.93
C LEU A 229 8.71 -3.21 4.82
N PHE A 230 7.71 -2.72 5.55
CA PHE A 230 6.82 -3.57 6.35
C PHE A 230 6.12 -4.60 5.46
N MET A 231 5.55 -4.19 4.33
CA MET A 231 4.88 -5.10 3.41
C MET A 231 5.82 -6.16 2.82
N ILE A 232 7.08 -5.82 2.53
CA ILE A 232 8.09 -6.80 2.12
C ILE A 232 8.29 -7.83 3.23
N GLY A 233 8.53 -7.39 4.47
CA GLY A 233 8.67 -8.27 5.62
C GLY A 233 7.45 -9.15 5.85
N GLN A 234 6.25 -8.57 5.76
CA GLN A 234 4.98 -9.28 5.88
C GLN A 234 4.80 -10.34 4.79
N GLN A 235 5.12 -10.03 3.54
CA GLN A 235 5.07 -11.01 2.44
C GLN A 235 6.05 -12.15 2.65
N MET A 236 7.27 -11.85 3.13
CA MET A 236 8.27 -12.87 3.44
C MET A 236 7.81 -13.78 4.58
N TYR A 237 7.19 -13.22 5.62
CA TYR A 237 6.63 -13.96 6.75
C TYR A 237 5.51 -14.91 6.29
N ILE A 238 4.50 -14.38 5.58
CA ILE A 238 3.35 -15.18 5.11
C ILE A 238 3.78 -16.23 4.08
N ALA A 239 4.74 -15.92 3.21
CA ALA A 239 5.24 -16.88 2.24
C ALA A 239 6.05 -18.03 2.87
N LYS A 240 6.60 -17.86 4.08
CA LYS A 240 7.25 -18.94 4.84
C LYS A 240 6.19 -19.84 5.50
N ASP A 241 5.19 -19.23 6.13
CA ASP A 241 4.06 -19.91 6.77
C ASP A 241 3.39 -20.92 5.81
N GLN A 242 3.08 -20.47 4.59
CA GLN A 242 2.45 -21.28 3.54
C GLN A 242 3.31 -22.39 2.92
N LYS A 243 4.60 -22.50 3.27
CA LYS A 243 5.47 -23.60 2.83
C LYS A 243 5.56 -24.73 3.85
N GLN A 244 5.08 -24.48 5.06
CA GLN A 244 5.12 -25.43 6.17
C GLN A 244 3.82 -26.24 6.29
N GLU A 245 2.73 -25.74 5.69
CA GLU A 245 1.51 -26.49 5.36
C GLU A 245 1.67 -27.28 4.05
#